data_AF-A0AAV4R7V3-F1
#
_entry.id   AF-A0AAV4R7V3-F1
#
_cell.length_a   1.000
_cell.length_b   1.000
_cell.length_c   1.000
_cell.angle_alpha   90.00
_cell.angle_beta   90.00
_cell.angle_gamma   90.00
#
_symmetry.space_group_name_H-M   'P 1'
#
loop_
_entity.id
_entity.type
_entity.pdbx_description
1 polymer ?
#
loop_
_entity_poly.entity_id
_entity_poly.type
_entity_poly.pdbx_seq_one_letter_code
_entity_poly.pdbx_strand_id
1 'polypeptide(L)'
;MTSANEKPMFRDLNADNDPEVTEIESLCLRCQKNGITKLLLTKIPFYKEVVLMSFSCDHCNWENNELQPASKIQEKGVIYKLKVENSKDLARVVVKTEWASITIPELEFEIPAHSQEGTVTNVEGIIARACSNLHSTLAYLKKEDPDSAGKIEEFIEKMTKLKSGESPFYINSFLENFNAPLPDPQLEVSYFDQSLEEIRMLGLQVPEDSENATSSVQLKEEDEDLREEVLGLPTNCYSCNAPCTTNMKITHILLLLSYIY
;
A
#
# COMPACT_ATOMS: atom_id res chain seq x y z
N MET A 1 18.65 -42.77 8.85
CA MET A 1 18.20 -42.28 7.54
C MET A 1 17.58 -40.92 7.76
N THR A 2 18.32 -39.88 7.43
CA THR A 2 17.99 -38.46 7.64
C THR A 2 16.92 -38.03 6.64
N SER A 3 15.72 -37.71 7.13
CA SER A 3 14.66 -37.11 6.32
C SER A 3 15.09 -35.69 5.92
N ALA A 4 15.09 -35.44 4.62
CA ALA A 4 15.40 -34.13 4.06
C ALA A 4 14.38 -33.09 4.54
N ASN A 5 14.90 -31.92 4.84
CA ASN A 5 14.20 -30.75 5.33
C ASN A 5 13.46 -30.09 4.15
N GLU A 6 12.25 -30.55 3.81
CA GLU A 6 11.41 -29.88 2.82
C GLU A 6 10.99 -28.52 3.37
N LYS A 7 11.62 -27.45 2.85
CA LYS A 7 11.27 -26.08 3.22
C LYS A 7 9.89 -25.76 2.61
N PRO A 8 8.88 -25.38 3.40
CA PRO A 8 7.59 -24.94 2.85
C PRO A 8 7.76 -23.69 1.97
N MET A 9 6.97 -23.63 0.90
CA MET A 9 6.99 -22.56 -0.13
C MET A 9 6.72 -21.17 0.45
N PHE A 10 5.95 -21.10 1.54
CA PHE A 10 5.68 -19.89 2.31
C PHE A 10 6.02 -20.16 3.78
N ARG A 11 6.80 -19.26 4.39
CA ARG A 11 7.16 -19.28 5.81
C ARG A 11 6.80 -17.94 6.44
N ASP A 12 6.45 -17.98 7.73
CA ASP A 12 6.13 -16.78 8.50
C ASP A 12 7.34 -15.85 8.60
N LEU A 13 7.09 -14.55 8.42
CA LEU A 13 8.10 -13.50 8.50
C LEU A 13 8.44 -13.23 9.98
N ASN A 14 9.61 -13.69 10.43
CA ASN A 14 10.19 -13.30 11.73
C ASN A 14 11.19 -12.16 11.52
N ALA A 15 11.11 -11.11 12.35
CA ALA A 15 11.94 -9.90 12.26
C ALA A 15 13.45 -10.13 12.42
N ASP A 16 13.86 -11.31 12.89
CA ASP A 16 15.26 -11.68 13.13
C ASP A 16 15.90 -12.49 11.98
N ASN A 17 15.16 -12.82 10.92
CA ASN A 17 15.69 -13.56 9.77
C ASN A 17 15.83 -12.65 8.54
N ASP A 18 16.97 -12.76 7.83
CA ASP A 18 17.13 -12.15 6.51
C ASP A 18 16.01 -12.64 5.57
N PRO A 19 15.41 -11.77 4.74
CA PRO A 19 14.31 -12.17 3.87
C PRO A 19 14.84 -13.14 2.79
N GLU A 20 14.58 -14.43 2.97
CA GLU A 20 14.94 -15.48 1.99
C GLU A 20 14.09 -15.32 0.72
N VAL A 21 14.73 -15.22 -0.43
CA VAL A 21 14.08 -15.19 -1.75
C VAL A 21 13.67 -16.62 -2.13
N THR A 22 12.38 -16.84 -2.41
CA THR A 22 11.87 -18.11 -2.96
C THR A 22 11.88 -18.05 -4.48
N GLU A 23 12.61 -18.94 -5.14
CA GLU A 23 12.65 -19.01 -6.62
C GLU A 23 11.71 -20.12 -7.13
N ILE A 24 10.88 -19.79 -8.12
CA ILE A 24 9.91 -20.70 -8.73
C ILE A 24 10.04 -20.63 -10.25
N GLU A 25 10.09 -21.80 -10.92
CA GLU A 25 9.98 -21.85 -12.37
C GLU A 25 8.57 -21.47 -12.82
N SER A 26 8.46 -20.49 -13.71
CA SER A 26 7.18 -19.95 -14.18
C SER A 26 7.18 -19.77 -15.70
N LEU A 27 6.02 -19.92 -16.33
CA LEU A 27 5.89 -19.76 -17.78
C LEU A 27 6.05 -18.29 -18.19
N CYS A 28 6.98 -18.00 -19.12
CA CYS A 28 7.09 -16.69 -19.75
C CYS A 28 5.91 -16.47 -20.71
N LEU A 29 5.05 -15.48 -20.44
CA LEU A 29 3.92 -15.15 -21.31
C LEU A 29 4.33 -14.62 -22.69
N ARG A 30 5.58 -14.16 -22.84
CA ARG A 30 6.09 -13.59 -24.10
C ARG A 30 6.61 -14.64 -25.07
N CYS A 31 7.42 -15.59 -24.58
CA CYS A 31 8.07 -16.60 -25.41
C CYS A 31 7.59 -18.03 -25.14
N GLN A 32 6.68 -18.20 -24.17
CA GLN A 32 6.08 -19.48 -23.76
C GLN A 32 7.10 -20.54 -23.30
N LYS A 33 8.31 -20.11 -22.93
CA LYS A 33 9.33 -20.94 -22.26
C LYS A 33 9.36 -20.60 -20.78
N ASN A 34 9.89 -21.49 -19.95
CA ASN A 34 9.99 -21.21 -18.53
C ASN A 34 11.07 -20.14 -18.25
N GLY A 35 10.75 -19.21 -17.38
CA GLY A 35 11.68 -18.31 -16.71
C GLY A 35 11.63 -18.56 -15.20
N ILE A 36 12.27 -17.67 -14.45
CA ILE A 36 12.38 -17.75 -13.00
C ILE A 36 11.60 -16.59 -12.38
N THR A 37 10.66 -16.90 -11.49
CA THR A 37 10.01 -15.91 -10.62
C THR A 37 10.65 -15.97 -9.24
N LYS A 38 11.20 -14.85 -8.79
CA LYS A 38 11.74 -14.66 -7.46
C LYS A 38 10.68 -14.00 -6.59
N LEU A 39 10.19 -14.71 -5.58
CA LEU A 39 9.26 -14.21 -4.59
C LEU A 39 10.04 -13.77 -3.36
N LEU A 40 9.91 -12.51 -3.00
CA LEU A 40 10.45 -11.93 -1.78
C LEU A 40 9.26 -11.49 -0.93
N LEU A 41 8.92 -12.31 0.07
CA LEU A 41 8.00 -11.89 1.11
C LEU A 41 8.74 -10.89 2.00
N THR A 42 8.26 -9.66 2.02
CA THR A 42 8.88 -8.60 2.82
C THR A 42 7.82 -7.77 3.51
N LYS A 43 8.16 -7.27 4.69
CA LYS A 43 7.37 -6.27 5.38
C LYS A 43 7.99 -4.93 5.08
N ILE A 44 7.34 -4.15 4.21
CA ILE A 44 7.73 -2.75 4.04
C ILE A 44 7.41 -2.04 5.37
N PRO A 45 8.38 -1.39 6.04
CA PRO A 45 8.13 -0.68 7.29
C PRO A 45 6.94 0.26 7.15
N PHE A 46 6.01 0.19 8.11
CA PHE A 46 4.77 0.98 8.15
C PHE A 46 3.76 0.69 7.03
N TYR A 47 4.07 -0.22 6.10
CA TYR A 47 3.11 -0.86 5.21
C TYR A 47 2.80 -2.28 5.67
N LYS A 48 1.86 -2.92 4.98
CA LYS A 48 1.51 -4.32 5.21
C LYS A 48 2.57 -5.27 4.66
N GLU A 49 2.42 -6.54 5.02
CA GLU A 49 3.17 -7.63 4.41
C GLU A 49 2.86 -7.68 2.91
N VAL A 50 3.92 -7.68 2.10
CA VAL A 50 3.85 -7.73 0.65
C VAL A 50 4.70 -8.87 0.12
N VAL A 51 4.28 -9.39 -1.02
CA VAL A 51 5.05 -10.31 -1.85
C VAL A 51 5.56 -9.52 -3.05
N LEU A 52 6.86 -9.25 -3.08
CA LEU A 52 7.52 -8.73 -4.26
C LEU A 52 7.85 -9.91 -5.18
N MET A 53 7.32 -9.92 -6.39
CA MET A 53 7.54 -10.94 -7.39
C MET A 53 8.40 -10.37 -8.51
N SER A 54 9.56 -10.96 -8.78
CA SER A 54 10.45 -10.58 -9.86
C SER A 54 10.61 -11.74 -10.82
N PHE A 55 9.94 -11.66 -11.97
CA PHE A 55 10.08 -12.61 -13.06
C PHE A 55 11.22 -12.19 -13.99
N SER A 56 12.06 -13.14 -14.39
CA SER A 56 13.09 -12.99 -15.41
C SER A 56 13.11 -14.20 -16.33
N CYS A 57 13.19 -13.97 -17.65
CA CYS A 57 13.33 -15.03 -18.64
C CYS A 57 14.65 -14.93 -19.41
N ASP A 58 15.53 -15.92 -19.21
CA ASP A 58 16.82 -16.03 -19.89
C ASP A 58 16.70 -16.28 -21.41
N HIS A 59 15.51 -16.67 -21.91
CA HIS A 59 15.31 -16.97 -23.32
C HIS A 59 14.97 -15.75 -24.18
N CYS A 60 14.30 -14.75 -23.60
CA CYS A 60 13.82 -13.57 -24.34
C CYS A 60 14.11 -12.24 -23.63
N ASN A 61 14.82 -12.28 -22.50
CA ASN A 61 15.19 -11.15 -21.65
C ASN A 61 13.99 -10.29 -21.24
N TRP A 62 12.82 -10.90 -21.13
CA TRP A 62 11.64 -10.23 -20.58
C TRP A 62 11.66 -10.36 -19.06
N GLU A 63 11.43 -9.23 -18.40
CA GLU A 63 11.39 -9.12 -16.95
C GLU A 63 10.07 -8.47 -16.55
N ASN A 64 9.53 -8.91 -15.41
CA ASN A 64 8.32 -8.34 -14.83
C ASN A 64 8.45 -8.27 -13.31
N ASN A 65 8.16 -7.13 -12.72
CA ASN A 65 8.20 -6.96 -11.27
C ASN A 65 6.81 -6.57 -10.79
N GLU A 66 6.21 -7.40 -9.95
CA GLU A 66 4.86 -7.21 -9.42
C GLU A 66 4.91 -7.15 -7.89
N LEU A 67 4.04 -6.33 -7.31
CA LEU A 67 3.84 -6.25 -5.87
C LEU A 67 2.44 -6.72 -5.52
N GLN A 68 2.35 -7.79 -4.73
CA GLN A 68 1.07 -8.31 -4.24
C GLN A 68 0.95 -8.15 -2.72
N PRO A 69 -0.20 -7.70 -2.19
CA PRO A 69 -0.43 -7.70 -0.75
C PRO A 69 -0.56 -9.14 -0.23
N ALA A 70 0.18 -9.49 0.83
CA ALA A 70 0.14 -10.83 1.44
C ALA A 70 -1.02 -11.00 2.46
N SER A 71 -1.55 -9.88 2.96
CA SER A 71 -2.63 -9.85 3.94
C SER A 71 -4.02 -9.62 3.31
N LYS A 72 -5.09 -10.00 4.04
CA LYS A 72 -6.48 -9.65 3.68
C LYS A 72 -6.62 -8.16 3.33
N ILE A 73 -7.37 -7.88 2.26
CA ILE A 73 -7.74 -6.53 1.83
C ILE A 73 -8.43 -5.83 3.01
N GLN A 74 -8.11 -4.56 3.28
CA GLN A 74 -8.73 -3.82 4.38
C GLN A 74 -10.21 -3.59 4.08
N GLU A 75 -11.03 -3.66 5.12
CA GLU A 75 -12.46 -3.33 5.04
C GLU A 75 -12.69 -1.84 4.73
N LYS A 76 -11.73 -0.98 5.07
CA LYS A 76 -11.78 0.46 4.81
C LYS A 76 -10.73 0.87 3.77
N GLY A 77 -11.12 1.81 2.92
CA GLY A 77 -10.20 2.53 2.06
C GLY A 77 -9.37 3.53 2.87
N VAL A 78 -8.19 3.87 2.36
CA VAL A 78 -7.27 4.82 3.00
C VAL A 78 -6.91 5.92 2.02
N ILE A 79 -6.97 7.16 2.48
CA ILE A 79 -6.49 8.34 1.76
C ILE A 79 -5.31 8.90 2.53
N TYR A 80 -4.17 8.94 1.87
CA TYR A 80 -3.00 9.64 2.34
C TYR A 80 -2.97 11.01 1.68
N LYS A 81 -2.57 12.04 2.39
CA LYS A 81 -2.39 13.38 1.83
C LYS A 81 -1.11 13.96 2.41
N LEU A 82 -0.08 14.00 1.59
CA LEU A 82 1.21 14.57 1.96
C LEU A 82 1.35 15.96 1.39
N LYS A 83 1.80 16.90 2.23
CA LYS A 83 2.30 18.18 1.80
C LYS A 83 3.79 18.07 1.49
N VAL A 84 4.16 18.16 0.23
CA VAL A 84 5.56 18.13 -0.22
C VAL A 84 6.10 19.56 -0.15
N GLU A 85 7.10 19.82 0.69
CA GLU A 85 7.69 21.17 0.83
C GLU A 85 9.18 21.19 0.50
N ASN A 86 9.88 20.08 0.75
CA ASN A 86 11.34 20.02 0.61
C ASN A 86 11.78 18.90 -0.35
N SER A 87 13.01 18.98 -0.84
CA SER A 87 13.62 17.91 -1.63
C SER A 87 13.69 16.56 -0.88
N LYS A 88 13.70 16.58 0.45
CA LYS A 88 13.58 15.34 1.25
C LYS A 88 12.22 14.67 1.09
N ASP A 89 11.16 15.44 0.96
CA ASP A 89 9.80 14.91 0.79
C ASP A 89 9.64 14.24 -0.59
N LEU A 90 10.38 14.72 -1.60
CA LEU A 90 10.45 14.08 -2.92
C LEU A 90 11.08 12.68 -2.87
N ALA A 91 11.93 12.41 -1.89
CA ALA A 91 12.61 11.13 -1.71
C ALA A 91 11.78 10.09 -0.94
N ARG A 92 10.62 10.47 -0.36
CA ARG A 92 9.74 9.55 0.37
C ARG A 92 9.31 8.39 -0.52
N VAL A 93 9.43 7.17 0.00
CA VAL A 93 8.96 5.98 -0.72
C VAL A 93 7.44 6.02 -0.84
N VAL A 94 6.97 5.71 -2.04
CA VAL A 94 5.57 5.61 -2.42
C VAL A 94 5.28 4.18 -2.87
N VAL A 95 4.23 3.59 -2.32
CA VAL A 95 3.68 2.33 -2.80
C VAL A 95 2.35 2.62 -3.51
N LYS A 96 2.35 2.57 -4.83
CA LYS A 96 1.12 2.65 -5.62
C LYS A 96 0.63 1.23 -5.90
N THR A 97 -0.58 0.90 -5.48
CA THR A 97 -1.27 -0.31 -5.94
C THR A 97 -2.04 -0.03 -7.23
N GLU A 98 -2.41 -1.06 -7.99
CA GLU A 98 -3.23 -0.91 -9.20
C GLU A 98 -4.55 -0.17 -8.92
N TRP A 99 -5.16 -0.45 -7.76
CA TRP A 99 -6.41 0.16 -7.31
C TRP A 99 -6.27 1.60 -6.78
N ALA A 100 -5.04 2.13 -6.66
CA ALA A 100 -4.81 3.46 -6.10
C ALA A 100 -4.75 4.52 -7.20
N SER A 101 -5.52 5.60 -7.02
CA SER A 101 -5.34 6.83 -7.78
C SER A 101 -4.30 7.74 -7.11
N ILE A 102 -3.58 8.52 -7.92
CA ILE A 102 -2.67 9.57 -7.46
C ILE A 102 -3.12 10.87 -8.09
N THR A 103 -3.21 11.92 -7.29
CA THR A 103 -3.64 13.26 -7.68
C THR A 103 -2.66 14.29 -7.17
N ILE A 104 -2.42 15.32 -7.97
CA ILE A 104 -1.70 16.53 -7.60
C ILE A 104 -2.64 17.70 -7.91
N PRO A 105 -3.41 18.19 -6.93
CA PRO A 105 -4.46 19.20 -7.15
C PRO A 105 -3.94 20.50 -7.78
N GLU A 106 -2.74 20.94 -7.40
CA GLU A 106 -2.11 22.16 -7.92
C GLU A 106 -1.81 22.13 -9.42
N LEU A 107 -1.70 20.92 -9.98
CA LEU A 107 -1.50 20.70 -11.41
C LEU A 107 -2.75 20.20 -12.12
N GLU A 108 -3.87 19.97 -11.41
CA GLU A 108 -5.01 19.23 -11.97
C GLU A 108 -4.57 17.90 -12.61
N PHE A 109 -3.56 17.26 -11.99
CA PHE A 109 -2.98 16.02 -12.48
C PHE A 109 -3.59 14.83 -11.75
N GLU A 110 -3.97 13.80 -12.51
CA GLU A 110 -4.48 12.55 -11.97
C GLU A 110 -3.91 11.35 -12.74
N ILE A 111 -3.49 10.34 -11.98
CA ILE A 111 -3.22 8.98 -12.45
C ILE A 111 -4.37 8.12 -11.92
N PRO A 112 -5.34 7.74 -12.76
CA PRO A 112 -6.50 6.98 -12.32
C PRO A 112 -6.11 5.56 -11.88
N ALA A 113 -6.97 4.94 -11.08
CA ALA A 113 -6.85 3.53 -10.74
C ALA A 113 -6.87 2.67 -12.03
N HIS A 114 -6.19 1.52 -12.01
CA HIS A 114 -6.05 0.56 -13.13
C HIS A 114 -5.29 1.08 -14.38
N SER A 115 -4.86 2.34 -14.39
CA SER A 115 -4.05 2.85 -15.50
C SER A 115 -2.62 2.32 -15.52
N GLN A 116 -2.13 1.85 -14.38
CA GLN A 116 -0.77 1.37 -14.17
C GLN A 116 -0.75 0.25 -13.14
N GLU A 117 0.13 -0.72 -13.33
CA GLU A 117 0.40 -1.79 -12.38
C GLU A 117 0.98 -1.27 -11.06
N GLY A 118 0.90 -2.10 -10.02
CA GLY A 118 1.45 -1.78 -8.71
C GLY A 118 2.96 -1.54 -8.77
N THR A 119 3.44 -0.46 -8.15
CA THR A 119 4.85 -0.08 -8.20
C THR A 119 5.30 0.53 -6.87
N VAL A 120 6.53 0.23 -6.48
CA VAL A 120 7.23 0.90 -5.38
C VAL A 120 8.22 1.88 -6.00
N THR A 121 8.05 3.15 -5.69
CA THR A 121 8.86 4.25 -6.22
C THR A 121 9.02 5.32 -5.14
N ASN A 122 9.41 6.53 -5.50
CA ASN A 122 9.34 7.71 -4.64
C ASN A 122 8.49 8.81 -5.29
N VAL A 123 8.21 9.88 -4.55
CA VAL A 123 7.42 11.02 -5.05
C VAL A 123 8.07 11.62 -6.31
N GLU A 124 9.39 11.79 -6.31
CA GLU A 124 10.14 12.26 -7.49
C GLU A 124 9.95 11.34 -8.71
N GLY A 125 9.98 10.04 -8.49
CA GLY A 125 9.88 9.00 -9.51
C GLY A 125 8.51 8.97 -10.18
N ILE A 126 7.45 9.27 -9.43
CA ILE A 126 6.09 9.42 -9.99
C ILE A 126 6.07 10.60 -10.98
N ILE A 127 6.58 11.76 -10.56
CA ILE A 127 6.62 12.97 -11.38
C ILE A 127 7.51 12.73 -12.60
N ALA A 128 8.71 12.16 -12.42
CA ALA A 128 9.64 11.87 -13.50
C ALA A 128 9.05 10.90 -14.55
N ARG A 129 8.35 9.85 -14.09
CA ARG A 129 7.67 8.90 -14.99
C ARG A 129 6.53 9.57 -15.75
N ALA A 130 5.74 10.41 -15.08
CA ALA A 130 4.68 11.19 -15.74
C ALA A 130 5.26 12.12 -16.82
N CYS A 131 6.32 12.88 -16.52
CA CYS A 131 7.02 13.72 -17.49
C CYS A 131 7.55 12.91 -18.69
N SER A 132 8.20 11.77 -18.44
CA SER A 132 8.75 10.92 -19.50
C SER A 132 7.66 10.39 -20.43
N ASN A 133 6.52 9.96 -19.88
CA ASN A 133 5.38 9.48 -20.66
C ASN A 133 4.81 10.60 -21.54
N LEU A 134 4.58 11.80 -20.99
CA LEU A 134 4.09 12.95 -21.74
C LEU A 134 5.06 13.39 -22.85
N HIS A 135 6.37 13.37 -22.58
CA HIS A 135 7.39 13.67 -23.58
C HIS A 135 7.37 12.72 -24.76
N SER A 136 7.14 11.43 -24.53
CA SER A 136 7.06 10.44 -25.61
C SER A 136 5.89 10.72 -26.56
N THR A 137 4.78 11.25 -26.03
CA THR A 137 3.58 11.61 -26.79
C THR A 137 3.77 12.89 -27.61
N LEU A 138 4.60 13.83 -27.15
CA LEU A 138 4.85 15.10 -27.86
C LEU A 138 5.41 14.91 -29.27
N ALA A 139 6.26 13.91 -29.50
CA ALA A 139 6.85 13.66 -30.82
C ALA A 139 5.81 13.30 -31.88
N TYR A 140 4.72 12.64 -31.46
CA TYR A 140 3.58 12.32 -32.29
C TYR A 140 2.67 13.55 -32.47
N LEU A 141 2.30 14.21 -31.35
CA LEU A 141 1.36 15.34 -31.36
C LEU A 141 1.87 16.56 -32.14
N LYS A 142 3.17 16.85 -32.14
CA LYS A 142 3.74 17.95 -32.94
C LYS A 142 3.43 17.87 -34.43
N LYS A 143 3.13 16.67 -34.95
CA LYS A 143 2.80 16.47 -36.37
C LYS A 143 1.30 16.58 -36.66
N GLU A 144 0.44 16.16 -35.73
CA GLU A 144 -1.02 16.13 -35.93
C GLU A 144 -1.73 17.34 -35.33
N ASP A 145 -1.30 17.81 -34.16
CA ASP A 145 -1.92 18.91 -33.42
C ASP A 145 -0.86 19.72 -32.63
N PRO A 146 -0.29 20.78 -33.25
CA PRO A 146 0.72 21.62 -32.61
C PRO A 146 0.17 22.45 -31.45
N ASP A 147 -1.13 22.76 -31.41
CA ASP A 147 -1.73 23.56 -30.34
C ASP A 147 -1.82 22.73 -29.04
N SER A 148 -2.22 21.47 -29.15
CA SER A 148 -2.21 20.55 -28.00
C SER A 148 -0.79 20.21 -27.53
N ALA A 149 0.18 20.14 -28.46
CA ALA A 149 1.58 19.94 -28.11
C ALA A 149 2.12 21.09 -27.24
N GLY A 150 1.79 22.34 -27.55
CA GLY A 150 2.20 23.51 -26.75
C GLY A 150 1.67 23.45 -25.30
N LYS A 151 0.40 23.06 -25.12
CA LYS A 151 -0.21 22.89 -23.79
C LYS A 151 0.48 21.81 -22.95
N ILE A 152 0.88 20.70 -23.58
CA ILE A 152 1.59 19.62 -22.89
C ILE A 152 3.01 20.05 -22.53
N GLU A 153 3.70 20.82 -23.39
CA GLU A 153 5.01 21.38 -23.06
C GLU A 153 4.93 22.31 -21.85
N GLU A 154 3.95 23.23 -21.81
CA GLU A 154 3.70 24.08 -20.64
C GLU A 154 3.42 23.25 -19.38
N PHE A 155 2.69 22.15 -19.51
CA PHE A 155 2.39 21.27 -18.40
C PHE A 155 3.62 20.53 -17.85
N ILE A 156 4.50 20.07 -18.74
CA ILE A 156 5.77 19.45 -18.36
C ILE A 156 6.68 20.45 -17.65
N GLU A 157 6.72 21.71 -18.09
CA GLU A 157 7.45 22.76 -17.38
C GLU A 157 6.93 22.95 -15.95
N LYS A 158 5.60 22.94 -15.75
CA LYS A 158 5.00 23.00 -14.41
C LYS A 158 5.40 21.81 -13.54
N MET A 159 5.36 20.57 -14.07
CA MET A 159 5.84 19.39 -13.33
C MET A 159 7.32 19.48 -12.98
N THR A 160 8.14 20.00 -13.89
CA THR A 160 9.59 20.15 -13.66
C THR A 160 9.88 21.16 -12.55
N LYS A 161 9.08 22.22 -12.44
CA LYS A 161 9.14 23.17 -11.31
C LYS A 161 8.74 22.54 -9.98
N LEU A 162 7.76 21.64 -9.95
CA LEU A 162 7.46 20.87 -8.74
C LEU A 162 8.62 19.98 -8.34
N LYS A 163 9.29 19.37 -9.33
CA LYS A 163 10.46 18.52 -9.10
C LYS A 163 11.66 19.28 -8.51
N SER A 164 11.83 20.58 -8.80
CA SER A 164 12.90 21.39 -8.19
C SER A 164 12.62 21.78 -6.73
N GLY A 165 11.41 21.53 -6.23
CA GLY A 165 11.03 21.88 -4.85
C GLY A 165 10.80 23.38 -4.65
N GLU A 166 10.59 24.14 -5.73
CA GLU A 166 10.36 25.60 -5.66
C GLU A 166 8.98 25.96 -5.11
N SER A 167 7.99 25.08 -5.26
CA SER A 167 6.62 25.30 -4.79
C SER A 167 6.07 24.08 -4.08
N PRO A 168 5.47 24.25 -2.89
CA PRO A 168 4.84 23.15 -2.19
C PRO A 168 3.57 22.67 -2.91
N PHE A 169 3.30 21.38 -2.82
CA PHE A 169 2.12 20.76 -3.44
C PHE A 169 1.60 19.60 -2.60
N TYR A 170 0.36 19.18 -2.85
CA TYR A 170 -0.22 17.99 -2.21
C TYR A 170 -0.19 16.78 -3.15
N ILE A 171 0.05 15.61 -2.57
CA ILE A 171 -0.05 14.32 -3.28
C ILE A 171 -0.73 13.28 -2.39
N ASN A 172 -1.60 12.45 -2.99
CA ASN A 172 -2.22 11.31 -2.32
C ASN A 172 -1.66 9.97 -2.82
N SER A 173 -0.95 9.26 -1.94
CA SER A 173 -0.53 7.87 -2.18
C SER A 173 -0.05 7.23 -0.89
N PHE A 174 0.08 5.90 -0.84
CA PHE A 174 0.69 5.26 0.33
C PHE A 174 2.14 5.73 0.44
N LEU A 175 2.45 6.49 1.49
CA LEU A 175 3.68 7.27 1.63
C LEU A 175 4.43 6.88 2.89
N GLU A 176 5.75 6.84 2.78
CA GLU A 176 6.66 6.64 3.90
C GLU A 176 6.55 7.79 4.91
N ASN A 177 6.47 7.42 6.18
CA ASN A 177 6.56 8.33 7.32
C ASN A 177 7.98 8.32 7.88
N PHE A 178 8.74 9.39 7.67
CA PHE A 178 10.11 9.52 8.19
C PHE A 178 10.19 9.67 9.72
N ASN A 179 9.12 10.14 10.36
CA ASN A 179 9.08 10.36 11.80
C ASN A 179 8.56 9.14 12.56
N ALA A 180 8.26 8.05 11.87
CA ALA A 180 7.69 6.87 12.48
C ALA A 180 8.59 6.34 13.60
N PRO A 181 8.01 5.90 14.74
CA PRO A 181 6.60 5.63 14.99
C PRO A 181 5.74 6.86 15.37
N LEU A 182 6.32 8.07 15.41
CA LEU A 182 5.58 9.30 15.68
C LEU A 182 4.75 9.72 14.47
N PRO A 183 3.64 10.46 14.68
CA PRO A 183 2.87 11.03 13.58
C PRO A 183 3.72 12.04 12.81
N ASP A 184 3.62 11.97 11.48
CA ASP A 184 4.25 12.93 10.60
C ASP A 184 3.39 14.20 10.49
N PRO A 185 3.93 15.41 10.77
CA PRO A 185 3.17 16.64 10.66
C PRO A 185 2.77 17.01 9.22
N GLN A 186 3.44 16.47 8.20
CA GLN A 186 3.17 16.76 6.79
C GLN A 186 2.25 15.73 6.12
N LEU A 187 2.02 14.57 6.74
CA LEU A 187 1.21 13.47 6.20
C LEU A 187 -0.10 13.32 6.98
N GLU A 188 -1.21 13.63 6.33
CA GLU A 188 -2.55 13.35 6.83
C GLU A 188 -3.01 11.98 6.31
N VAL A 189 -3.56 11.14 7.20
CA VAL A 189 -4.12 9.84 6.84
C VAL A 189 -5.57 9.79 7.29
N SER A 190 -6.50 9.56 6.35
CA SER A 190 -7.91 9.39 6.62
C SER A 190 -8.43 8.06 6.07
N TYR A 191 -9.48 7.55 6.69
CA TYR A 191 -10.10 6.28 6.33
C TYR A 191 -11.52 6.54 5.84
N PHE A 192 -11.97 5.76 4.85
CA PHE A 192 -13.34 5.84 4.32
C PHE A 192 -13.92 4.45 4.12
N ASP A 193 -15.25 4.35 4.20
CA ASP A 193 -15.94 3.10 3.89
C ASP A 193 -16.03 2.95 2.38
N GLN A 194 -15.57 1.80 1.87
CA GLN A 194 -15.57 1.52 0.43
C GLN A 194 -17.00 1.33 -0.08
N SER A 195 -17.24 1.70 -1.33
CA SER A 195 -18.52 1.42 -1.97
C SER A 195 -18.72 -0.08 -2.20
N LEU A 196 -19.97 -0.53 -2.25
CA LEU A 196 -20.30 -1.94 -2.53
C LEU A 196 -19.77 -2.41 -3.88
N GLU A 197 -19.69 -1.52 -4.88
CA GLU A 197 -19.13 -1.83 -6.20
C GLU A 197 -17.62 -2.05 -6.13
N GLU A 198 -16.88 -1.21 -5.40
CA GLU A 198 -15.44 -1.37 -5.19
C GLU A 198 -15.13 -2.65 -4.42
N ILE A 199 -15.90 -2.95 -3.36
CA ILE A 199 -15.76 -4.19 -2.58
C ILE A 199 -15.94 -5.42 -3.48
N ARG A 200 -16.97 -5.42 -4.34
CA ARG A 200 -17.19 -6.50 -5.32
C ARG A 200 -16.05 -6.62 -6.31
N MET A 201 -15.55 -5.51 -6.84
CA MET A 201 -14.42 -5.52 -7.77
C MET A 201 -13.13 -6.06 -7.14
N LEU A 202 -12.93 -5.78 -5.84
CA LEU A 202 -11.82 -6.31 -5.06
C LEU A 202 -11.98 -7.80 -4.71
N GLY A 203 -13.09 -8.45 -5.11
CA GLY A 203 -13.36 -9.85 -4.80
C GLY A 203 -13.64 -10.11 -3.32
N LEU A 204 -13.97 -9.06 -2.57
CA LEU A 204 -14.32 -9.16 -1.15
C LEU A 204 -15.76 -9.64 -1.00
N GLN A 205 -16.02 -10.42 0.06
CA GLN A 205 -17.38 -10.82 0.39
C GLN A 205 -18.18 -9.58 0.79
N VAL A 206 -19.27 -9.34 0.08
CA VAL A 206 -20.23 -8.31 0.43
C VAL A 206 -21.15 -8.88 1.51
N PRO A 207 -21.46 -8.15 2.59
CA PRO A 207 -22.49 -8.56 3.54
C PRO A 207 -23.80 -8.83 2.79
N GLU A 208 -24.41 -10.00 3.05
CA GLU A 208 -25.59 -10.51 2.33
C GLU A 208 -26.82 -9.59 2.45
N ASP A 209 -26.85 -8.66 3.41
CA ASP A 209 -27.95 -7.72 3.64
C ASP A 209 -27.98 -6.50 2.68
N SER A 210 -27.03 -6.39 1.76
CA SER A 210 -26.83 -5.18 0.93
C SER A 210 -27.60 -5.16 -0.40
N GLU A 211 -28.36 -6.19 -0.75
CA GLU A 211 -29.10 -6.23 -2.03
C GLU A 211 -30.36 -5.35 -2.07
N ASN A 212 -30.79 -4.75 -0.94
CA ASN A 212 -32.10 -4.06 -0.85
C ASN A 212 -32.09 -2.65 -0.20
N ALA A 213 -31.01 -1.87 -0.30
CA ALA A 213 -31.03 -0.51 0.27
C ALA A 213 -30.42 0.57 -0.64
N THR A 214 -31.27 1.19 -1.45
CA THR A 214 -31.10 2.59 -1.84
C THR A 214 -31.16 3.43 -0.56
N SER A 215 -30.11 4.22 -0.30
CA SER A 215 -29.96 5.24 0.76
C SER A 215 -28.99 4.86 1.89
N SER A 216 -27.84 5.56 1.88
CA SER A 216 -26.95 5.83 3.02
C SER A 216 -26.78 4.70 4.04
N VAL A 217 -25.75 3.87 3.83
CA VAL A 217 -25.33 2.89 4.82
C VAL A 217 -24.60 3.62 5.95
N GLN A 218 -25.28 3.84 7.09
CA GLN A 218 -24.60 3.86 8.38
C GLN A 218 -24.39 2.40 8.77
N LEU A 219 -23.15 1.92 8.68
CA LEU A 219 -22.79 0.61 9.20
C LEU A 219 -22.91 0.68 10.73
N LYS A 220 -23.90 -0.02 11.30
CA LYS A 220 -23.86 -0.38 12.71
C LYS A 220 -22.72 -1.38 12.87
N GLU A 221 -21.78 -1.04 13.75
CA GLU A 221 -20.81 -1.97 14.31
C GLU A 221 -21.58 -3.12 14.98
N GLU A 222 -21.65 -4.29 14.37
CA GLU A 222 -21.84 -5.54 15.13
C GLU A 222 -20.51 -5.97 15.76
N ASP A 223 -19.97 -5.04 16.54
CA ASP A 223 -18.81 -5.20 17.40
C ASP A 223 -19.23 -4.98 18.87
N GLU A 224 -20.55 -4.95 19.14
CA GLU A 224 -21.10 -5.14 20.49
C GLU A 224 -21.35 -6.66 20.64
N ASP A 225 -20.38 -7.46 21.08
CA ASP A 225 -20.42 -7.88 22.49
C ASP A 225 -19.08 -8.44 23.06
N LEU A 226 -18.00 -8.58 22.28
CA LEU A 226 -16.73 -9.13 22.81
C LEU A 226 -15.94 -8.12 23.67
N ARG A 227 -16.31 -6.84 23.62
CA ARG A 227 -15.66 -5.72 24.33
C ARG A 227 -16.03 -5.67 25.81
N GLU A 228 -17.13 -6.31 26.23
CA GLU A 228 -17.54 -6.40 27.64
C GLU A 228 -17.21 -7.75 28.29
N GLU A 229 -16.85 -8.78 27.50
CA GLU A 229 -16.51 -10.09 28.04
C GLU A 229 -15.18 -10.07 28.81
N VAL A 230 -15.27 -10.41 30.09
CA VAL A 230 -14.13 -10.60 30.98
C VAL A 230 -13.70 -12.06 30.92
N LEU A 231 -12.54 -12.33 30.33
CA LEU A 231 -11.96 -13.67 30.25
C LEU A 231 -11.34 -14.04 31.60
N GLY A 232 -11.98 -14.96 32.34
CA GLY A 232 -11.49 -15.48 33.61
C GLY A 232 -10.58 -16.68 33.42
N LEU A 233 -9.28 -16.54 33.71
CA LEU A 233 -8.29 -17.63 33.69
C LEU A 233 -8.05 -18.14 35.12
N PRO A 234 -8.24 -19.43 35.41
CA PRO A 234 -7.91 -19.99 36.71
C PRO A 234 -6.39 -19.96 36.92
N THR A 235 -5.95 -19.44 38.06
CA THR A 235 -4.55 -19.35 38.48
C THR A 235 -4.46 -19.47 40.01
N ASN A 236 -3.26 -19.39 40.58
CA ASN A 236 -3.08 -19.30 42.02
C ASN A 236 -2.66 -17.88 42.42
N CYS A 237 -3.17 -17.40 43.56
CA CYS A 237 -2.83 -16.10 44.10
C CYS A 237 -1.33 -16.05 44.42
N TYR A 238 -0.60 -15.08 43.86
CA TYR A 238 0.84 -14.98 44.02
C TYR A 238 1.29 -14.79 45.49
N SER A 239 0.42 -14.27 46.36
CA SER A 239 0.74 -13.99 47.77
C SER A 239 0.47 -15.19 48.70
N CYS A 240 -0.63 -15.92 48.49
CA CYS A 240 -1.06 -16.99 49.41
C CYS A 240 -1.19 -18.38 48.75
N ASN A 241 -0.92 -18.47 47.44
CA ASN A 241 -0.98 -19.68 46.61
C ASN A 241 -2.34 -20.40 46.61
N ALA A 242 -3.41 -19.73 47.06
CA ALA A 242 -4.77 -20.24 46.99
C ALA A 242 -5.30 -20.15 45.54
N PRO A 243 -6.15 -21.10 45.09
CA PRO A 243 -6.73 -21.05 43.75
C PRO A 243 -7.66 -19.82 43.61
N CYS A 244 -7.50 -19.07 42.53
CA CYS A 244 -8.28 -17.89 42.19
C CYS A 244 -8.44 -17.74 40.66
N THR A 245 -9.29 -16.83 40.21
CA THR A 245 -9.46 -16.52 38.79
C THR A 245 -8.92 -15.13 38.48
N THR A 246 -8.02 -15.04 37.50
CA THR A 246 -7.55 -13.77 36.95
C THR A 246 -8.44 -13.37 35.80
N ASN A 247 -9.09 -12.23 35.96
CA ASN A 247 -9.98 -11.64 34.97
C ASN A 247 -9.18 -10.71 34.05
N MET A 248 -9.18 -11.01 32.75
CA MET A 248 -8.53 -10.21 31.72
C MET A 248 -9.58 -9.59 30.81
N LYS A 249 -9.44 -8.29 30.54
CA LYS A 249 -10.24 -7.55 29.57
C LYS A 249 -9.31 -7.04 28.48
N ILE A 250 -9.69 -7.24 27.22
CA ILE A 250 -8.91 -6.75 26.08
C ILE A 250 -9.08 -5.22 26.02
N THR A 251 -7.99 -4.47 26.13
CA THR A 251 -7.97 -3.00 26.00
C THR A 251 -7.01 -2.58 24.90
N HIS A 252 -7.42 -1.65 24.04
CA HIS A 252 -6.52 -1.03 23.07
C HIS A 252 -5.40 -0.27 23.79
N ILE A 253 -4.14 -0.59 23.47
CA ILE A 253 -2.98 0.23 23.84
C ILE A 253 -2.93 1.41 22.85
N LEU A 254 -3.81 2.38 23.05
CA LEU A 254 -3.60 3.75 22.57
C LEU A 254 -2.75 4.46 23.65
N LEU A 255 -1.57 4.91 23.22
CA LEU A 255 -0.56 5.63 23.99
C LEU A 255 -1.12 6.44 25.17
N LEU A 256 -0.99 5.90 26.38
CA LEU A 256 -1.04 6.67 27.63
C LEU A 256 0.24 7.49 27.76
N LEU A 257 0.37 8.54 26.93
CA LEU A 257 1.25 9.67 27.20
C LEU A 257 0.37 10.88 27.48
N SER A 258 -0.27 10.89 28.65
CA SER A 258 -0.72 12.13 29.27
C SER A 258 -0.99 11.90 30.75
N TYR A 259 -0.45 12.83 31.56
CA TYR A 259 -0.60 13.01 33.01
C TYR A 259 0.29 12.19 33.94
N ILE A 260 1.53 12.67 34.09
CA ILE A 260 2.14 12.80 35.41
C ILE A 260 2.30 14.31 35.65
N TYR A 261 1.56 14.84 36.63
CA TYR A 261 1.85 16.12 37.27
C TYR A 261 2.99 15.94 38.28
#